data_AF-A0A6A4LT68-F1
#
_entry.id   AF-A0A6A4LT68-F1
#
_cell.length_a   1.000
_cell.length_b   1.000
_cell.length_c   1.000
_cell.angle_alpha   90.00
_cell.angle_beta   90.00
_cell.angle_gamma   90.00
#
_symmetry.space_group_name_H-M   'P 1'
#
loop_
_entity.id
_entity.type
_entity.pdbx_description
1 polymer ?
#
loop_
_entity_poly.entity_id
_entity_poly.type
_entity_poly.pdbx_seq_one_letter_code
_entity_poly.pdbx_strand_id
1 'polypeptide(L)'
;MFRVARGLNQKLFTFHRKPLSLSPAMAKKARVSDFSSGSPTQQRVVGTHNGSFHCDEALGCFMIRLTDKFSAAEVVRTRDPQVLETLDAVLDVGGVYDPSRERYDHHQKGFEEVFGHGFKTKLSSAGLIYKHYGLEIIAKELQLDEGHPDVHRLFLAIYKSFMEAIDAVDNGINQFDTEQPPRYVNNTHLSSRVGRLNLDWMDLDQSPEKENEAFQRAMALAGSEFLDSLRFHAKSWLPARSIVLECLAARQDIDPSGEIMVLDRFCPWKLHLFELEEEMNIDPLIKYVLYQDDRAKQWRVQAMAVSPDKFESRKPLPSPWRGLRDDELSKEAGIPGCVFIHMSGFIGGNQSYEGALAMAKAALKL
;
A
#
# COMPACT_ATOMS: atom_id res chain seq x y z
N MET A 1 35.79 -4.05 -37.31
CA MET A 1 36.88 -4.42 -36.37
C MET A 1 36.60 -3.62 -35.11
N PHE A 2 36.17 -4.18 -33.99
CA PHE A 2 36.81 -5.21 -33.18
C PHE A 2 35.81 -6.24 -32.64
N ARG A 3 36.27 -7.49 -32.57
CA ARG A 3 35.66 -8.64 -31.88
C ARG A 3 36.33 -8.76 -30.50
N VAL A 4 35.88 -9.76 -29.71
CA VAL A 4 36.43 -10.30 -28.43
C VAL A 4 35.63 -9.77 -27.20
N ALA A 5 35.08 -10.56 -26.28
CA ALA A 5 35.06 -12.02 -26.04
C ALA A 5 33.79 -12.41 -25.28
N ARG A 6 33.30 -13.64 -25.55
CA ARG A 6 32.42 -14.41 -24.67
C ARG A 6 33.30 -15.15 -23.64
N GLY A 7 32.88 -15.17 -22.38
CA GLY A 7 33.41 -16.12 -21.40
C GLY A 7 33.05 -15.81 -19.95
N LEU A 8 32.66 -16.87 -19.23
CA LEU A 8 32.43 -17.01 -17.79
C LEU A 8 31.10 -16.42 -17.26
N ASN A 9 30.34 -17.04 -16.36
CA ASN A 9 30.54 -18.25 -15.56
C ASN A 9 29.14 -18.77 -15.12
N GLN A 10 28.83 -20.03 -15.39
CA GLN A 10 27.76 -20.75 -14.70
C GLN A 10 28.28 -21.21 -13.33
N LYS A 11 27.40 -21.12 -12.31
CA LYS A 11 27.54 -21.55 -10.90
C LYS A 11 27.98 -20.44 -9.94
N LEU A 12 27.00 -19.90 -9.20
CA LEU A 12 27.04 -19.78 -7.73
C LEU A 12 25.74 -19.14 -7.22
N PHE A 13 24.71 -19.96 -7.01
CA PHE A 13 23.65 -19.66 -6.05
C PHE A 13 23.35 -20.92 -5.24
N THR A 14 24.23 -21.21 -4.28
CA THR A 14 23.94 -22.12 -3.17
C THR A 14 23.62 -21.25 -1.95
N PHE A 15 22.39 -20.74 -1.88
CA PHE A 15 21.91 -20.18 -0.63
C PHE A 15 21.55 -21.32 0.32
N HIS A 16 22.30 -21.37 1.42
CA HIS A 16 22.03 -22.25 2.54
C HIS A 16 20.63 -21.97 3.09
N ARG A 17 19.77 -22.99 3.03
CA ARG A 17 18.51 -23.04 3.78
C ARG A 17 18.81 -22.84 5.27
N LYS A 18 18.38 -21.71 5.84
CA LYS A 18 17.97 -21.67 7.25
C LYS A 18 16.44 -21.61 7.25
N PRO A 19 15.74 -22.63 7.75
CA PRO A 19 14.30 -22.53 7.91
C PRO A 19 14.02 -21.52 9.04
N LEU A 20 13.24 -20.49 8.73
CA LEU A 20 12.55 -19.68 9.74
C LEU A 20 11.53 -20.58 10.43
N SER A 21 11.98 -21.26 11.48
CA SER A 21 11.13 -21.92 12.45
C SER A 21 10.39 -20.85 13.25
N LEU A 22 9.16 -20.53 12.85
CA LEU A 22 8.18 -19.90 13.73
C LEU A 22 7.76 -20.94 14.78
N SER A 23 8.37 -20.88 15.96
CA SER A 23 7.97 -21.71 17.09
C SER A 23 6.63 -21.21 17.66
N PRO A 24 5.66 -22.10 17.96
CA PRO A 24 4.43 -21.73 18.65
C PRO A 24 4.69 -21.78 20.16
N ALA A 25 4.87 -20.63 20.80
CA ALA A 25 5.04 -20.56 22.27
C ALA A 25 3.87 -19.79 22.92
N MET A 26 2.87 -20.59 23.32
CA MET A 26 2.12 -20.55 24.57
C MET A 26 1.67 -19.20 25.15
N ALA A 27 0.34 -19.08 25.25
CA ALA A 27 -0.34 -18.29 26.26
C ALA A 27 0.29 -18.46 27.66
N LYS A 28 0.84 -17.37 28.19
CA LYS A 28 1.12 -17.21 29.62
C LYS A 28 0.46 -15.92 30.09
N LYS A 29 -0.44 -16.05 31.07
CA LYS A 29 -1.03 -14.96 31.84
C LYS A 29 0.06 -13.99 32.30
N ALA A 30 -0.01 -12.74 31.86
CA ALA A 30 0.80 -11.68 32.43
C ALA A 30 0.32 -11.41 33.86
N ARG A 31 1.21 -11.64 34.83
CA ARG A 31 1.10 -11.10 36.18
C ARG A 31 1.38 -9.61 36.10
N VAL A 32 0.53 -8.84 36.79
CA VAL A 32 0.76 -7.44 37.13
C VAL A 32 2.06 -7.35 37.95
N SER A 33 3.02 -6.55 37.51
CA SER A 33 4.17 -6.16 38.33
C SER A 33 4.57 -4.72 38.05
N ASP A 34 4.20 -3.90 39.02
CA ASP A 34 4.80 -2.67 39.55
C ASP A 34 5.46 -1.62 38.64
N PHE A 35 4.92 -0.42 38.87
CA PHE A 35 5.40 0.91 38.53
C PHE A 35 6.93 1.07 38.61
N SER A 36 7.53 1.44 37.48
CA SER A 36 8.80 2.18 37.47
C SER A 36 8.46 3.67 37.40
N SER A 37 8.80 4.39 38.47
CA SER A 37 8.70 5.84 38.59
C SER A 37 9.67 6.54 37.64
N GLY A 38 9.25 6.73 36.39
CA GLY A 38 9.83 7.75 35.51
C GLY A 38 9.37 9.13 35.97
N SER A 39 10.30 10.07 36.09
CA SER A 39 10.01 11.51 36.18
C SER A 39 8.96 11.92 35.13
N PRO A 40 8.02 12.83 35.43
CA PRO A 40 6.99 13.22 34.47
C PRO A 40 7.70 13.83 33.26
N THR A 41 7.77 13.07 32.17
CA THR A 41 8.10 13.63 30.85
C THR A 41 7.04 14.69 30.60
N GLN A 42 7.45 15.96 30.57
CA GLN A 42 6.58 17.05 30.23
C GLN A 42 5.86 16.69 28.92
N GLN A 43 4.54 16.58 28.99
CA GLN A 43 3.74 16.16 27.85
C GLN A 43 3.97 17.17 26.73
N ARG A 44 4.50 16.70 25.59
CA ARG A 44 4.73 17.54 24.42
C ARG A 44 3.41 18.05 23.87
N VAL A 45 3.44 19.22 23.24
CA VAL A 45 2.27 19.86 22.65
C VAL A 45 2.52 20.09 21.17
N VAL A 46 1.61 19.60 20.34
CA VAL A 46 1.65 19.70 18.87
C VAL A 46 0.54 20.65 18.42
N GLY A 47 0.91 21.64 17.62
CA GLY A 47 0.01 22.61 17.03
C GLY A 47 -0.46 22.22 15.64
N THR A 48 -1.73 22.47 15.34
CA THR A 48 -2.24 22.56 13.97
C THR A 48 -3.33 23.62 13.88
N HIS A 49 -3.93 23.86 12.71
CA HIS A 49 -4.96 24.87 12.57
C HIS A 49 -6.31 24.46 13.18
N ASN A 50 -7.08 25.45 13.62
CA ASN A 50 -8.50 25.32 13.98
C ASN A 50 -9.42 25.50 12.75
N GLY A 51 -10.73 25.49 12.93
CA GLY A 51 -11.71 25.56 11.85
C GLY A 51 -11.94 24.22 11.17
N SER A 52 -12.45 24.26 9.93
CA SER A 52 -12.58 23.07 9.09
C SER A 52 -11.23 22.36 8.96
N PHE A 53 -11.26 21.04 9.09
CA PHE A 53 -10.10 20.18 9.03
C PHE A 53 -10.10 19.25 7.81
N HIS A 54 -8.91 18.82 7.40
CA HIS A 54 -8.66 17.91 6.31
C HIS A 54 -8.08 16.58 6.83
N CYS A 55 -7.83 15.67 5.90
CA CYS A 55 -7.19 14.41 6.23
C CYS A 55 -5.69 14.56 6.50
N ASP A 56 -5.09 15.61 5.96
CA ASP A 56 -3.67 15.86 6.07
C ASP A 56 -3.26 16.05 7.52
N GLU A 57 -3.70 17.12 8.16
CA GLU A 57 -3.34 17.44 9.53
C GLU A 57 -3.94 16.46 10.54
N ALA A 58 -5.11 15.86 10.25
CA ALA A 58 -5.66 14.78 11.07
C ALA A 58 -4.75 13.54 11.09
N LEU A 59 -4.21 13.12 9.94
CA LEU A 59 -3.28 12.01 9.84
C LEU A 59 -1.90 12.38 10.39
N GLY A 60 -1.38 13.57 10.06
CA GLY A 60 -0.10 14.08 10.56
C GLY A 60 -0.06 14.14 12.09
N CYS A 61 -1.10 14.69 12.71
CA CYS A 61 -1.22 14.73 14.17
C CYS A 61 -1.34 13.33 14.79
N PHE A 62 -1.95 12.36 14.10
CA PHE A 62 -2.00 10.98 14.58
C PHE A 62 -0.63 10.33 14.51
N MET A 63 0.05 10.42 13.36
CA MET A 63 1.36 9.80 13.12
C MET A 63 2.44 10.33 14.04
N ILE A 64 2.54 11.66 14.22
CA ILE A 64 3.57 12.24 15.08
C ILE A 64 3.45 11.74 16.53
N ARG A 65 2.23 11.46 17.01
CA ARG A 65 1.98 10.90 18.36
C ARG A 65 2.42 9.44 18.52
N LEU A 66 2.74 8.74 17.43
CA LEU A 66 3.32 7.41 17.46
C LEU A 66 4.84 7.42 17.66
N THR A 67 5.48 8.58 17.50
CA THR A 67 6.93 8.74 17.70
C THR A 67 7.32 8.71 19.17
N ASP A 68 8.58 8.44 19.47
CA ASP A 68 9.14 8.51 20.82
C ASP A 68 9.16 9.96 21.31
N LYS A 69 9.55 10.89 20.44
CA LYS A 69 9.68 12.32 20.80
C LYS A 69 8.35 12.96 21.19
N PHE A 70 7.27 12.60 20.49
CA PHE A 70 5.93 13.19 20.68
C PHE A 70 4.91 12.17 21.16
N SER A 71 5.35 11.09 21.81
CA SER A 71 4.48 10.02 22.26
C SER A 71 3.33 10.58 23.10
N ALA A 72 2.09 10.31 22.66
CA ALA A 72 0.87 10.80 23.31
C ALA A 72 0.81 12.34 23.52
N ALA A 73 1.51 13.12 22.69
CA ALA A 73 1.46 14.58 22.72
C ALA A 73 0.02 15.10 22.68
N GLU A 74 -0.21 16.20 23.40
CA GLU A 74 -1.46 16.96 23.33
C GLU A 74 -1.55 17.69 21.98
N VAL A 75 -2.74 17.77 21.40
CA VAL A 75 -2.97 18.50 20.15
C VAL A 75 -3.73 19.79 20.46
N VAL A 76 -3.10 20.92 20.12
CA VAL A 76 -3.68 22.26 20.22
C VAL A 76 -4.00 22.76 18.82
N ARG A 77 -5.23 23.26 18.62
CA ARG A 77 -5.72 23.76 17.33
C ARG A 77 -5.86 25.28 17.38
N THR A 78 -5.04 25.99 16.61
CA THR A 78 -5.00 27.46 16.58
C THR A 78 -4.27 27.98 15.34
N ARG A 79 -4.55 29.23 14.94
CA ARG A 79 -3.76 29.98 13.95
C ARG A 79 -3.00 31.16 14.56
N ASP A 80 -3.06 31.34 15.88
CA ASP A 80 -2.37 32.44 16.57
C ASP A 80 -0.84 32.19 16.54
N PRO A 81 -0.06 33.02 15.82
CA PRO A 81 1.38 32.83 15.73
C PRO A 81 2.10 32.87 17.09
N GLN A 82 1.56 33.62 18.05
CA GLN A 82 2.15 33.71 19.39
C GLN A 82 1.99 32.40 20.15
N VAL A 83 0.85 31.72 19.99
CA VAL A 83 0.64 30.38 20.56
C VAL A 83 1.53 29.37 19.83
N LEU A 84 1.52 29.36 18.49
CA LEU A 84 2.28 28.42 17.68
C LEU A 84 3.79 28.45 17.95
N GLU A 85 4.37 29.62 18.23
CA GLU A 85 5.79 29.75 18.55
C GLU A 85 6.16 29.04 19.87
N THR A 86 5.21 28.87 20.80
CA THR A 86 5.43 28.20 22.09
C THR A 86 5.31 26.67 22.04
N LEU A 87 4.80 26.11 20.94
CA LEU A 87 4.51 24.68 20.81
C LEU A 87 5.75 23.88 20.38
N ASP A 88 5.82 22.62 20.83
CA ASP A 88 6.96 21.73 20.58
C ASP A 88 7.07 21.31 19.11
N ALA A 89 5.95 21.16 18.42
CA ALA A 89 5.87 20.97 16.97
C ALA A 89 4.64 21.68 16.41
N VAL A 90 4.68 22.03 15.12
CA VAL A 90 3.55 22.64 14.41
C VAL A 90 3.42 22.02 13.03
N LEU A 91 2.21 21.61 12.67
CA LEU A 91 1.87 20.99 11.39
C LEU A 91 0.75 21.77 10.72
N ASP A 92 0.84 21.92 9.41
CA ASP A 92 -0.24 22.46 8.57
C ASP A 92 -0.68 23.90 8.90
N VAL A 93 0.17 24.62 9.64
CA VAL A 93 -0.04 26.01 9.99
C VAL A 93 1.28 26.70 10.32
N GLY A 94 1.33 28.02 10.13
CA GLY A 94 2.48 28.86 10.45
C GLY A 94 3.35 29.24 9.25
N GLY A 95 3.16 28.61 8.09
CA GLY A 95 3.81 28.94 6.83
C GLY A 95 5.31 28.63 6.80
N VAL A 96 5.75 27.64 7.58
CA VAL A 96 7.16 27.28 7.73
C VAL A 96 7.35 25.76 7.65
N TYR A 97 8.26 25.33 6.77
CA TYR A 97 8.87 24.01 6.80
C TYR A 97 10.30 24.12 7.32
N ASP A 98 10.52 23.63 8.54
CA ASP A 98 11.83 23.55 9.18
C ASP A 98 11.83 22.34 10.13
N PRO A 99 12.31 21.16 9.66
CA PRO A 99 12.39 19.95 10.48
C PRO A 99 13.25 20.12 11.73
N SER A 100 14.27 21.00 11.69
CA SER A 100 15.14 21.25 12.86
C SER A 100 14.40 21.96 14.00
N ARG A 101 13.32 22.67 13.66
CA ARG A 101 12.40 23.34 14.60
C ARG A 101 11.04 22.65 14.70
N GLU A 102 10.89 21.45 14.16
CA GLU A 102 9.63 20.70 14.19
C GLU A 102 8.45 21.49 13.59
N ARG A 103 8.70 22.18 12.47
CA ARG A 103 7.70 22.93 11.72
C ARG A 103 7.47 22.23 10.38
N TYR A 104 6.23 21.80 10.14
CA TYR A 104 5.84 20.94 9.03
C TYR A 104 4.62 21.52 8.32
N ASP A 105 4.79 22.70 7.70
CA ASP A 105 3.77 23.33 6.85
C ASP A 105 4.24 23.35 5.38
N HIS A 106 3.30 23.25 4.45
CA HIS A 106 3.51 23.19 2.99
C HIS A 106 2.85 24.36 2.22
N HIS A 107 2.10 25.22 2.91
CA HIS A 107 1.30 26.32 2.31
C HIS A 107 2.13 27.50 1.79
N GLN A 108 3.40 27.60 2.17
CA GLN A 108 4.27 28.71 1.81
C GLN A 108 4.56 28.74 0.31
N LYS A 109 4.62 29.96 -0.22
CA LYS A 109 4.92 30.21 -1.63
C LYS A 109 6.27 29.59 -2.01
N GLY A 110 6.27 28.80 -3.08
CA GLY A 110 7.47 28.15 -3.60
C GLY A 110 7.90 26.89 -2.83
N PHE A 111 7.05 26.34 -1.96
CA PHE A 111 7.28 25.00 -1.43
C PHE A 111 7.12 23.96 -2.56
N GLU A 112 8.18 23.19 -2.79
CA GLU A 112 8.29 22.16 -3.84
C GLU A 112 8.86 20.85 -3.27
N GLU A 113 8.81 20.66 -1.95
CA GLU A 113 9.37 19.48 -1.31
C GLU A 113 8.57 18.23 -1.72
N VAL A 114 9.31 17.19 -2.11
CA VAL A 114 8.77 15.88 -2.46
C VAL A 114 9.35 14.81 -1.55
N PHE A 115 8.73 13.63 -1.51
CA PHE A 115 9.24 12.50 -0.72
C PHE A 115 10.65 12.06 -1.14
N GLY A 116 11.01 12.23 -2.41
CA GLY A 116 12.21 11.69 -3.00
C GLY A 116 11.95 10.31 -3.60
N HIS A 117 12.98 9.47 -3.74
CA HIS A 117 12.86 8.07 -4.19
C HIS A 117 12.12 7.85 -5.53
N GLY A 118 12.11 8.87 -6.41
CA GLY A 118 11.42 8.83 -7.71
C GLY A 118 10.00 9.40 -7.71
N PHE A 119 9.44 9.70 -6.53
CA PHE A 119 8.14 10.36 -6.40
C PHE A 119 8.26 11.86 -6.72
N LYS A 120 7.22 12.40 -7.34
CA LYS A 120 7.16 13.81 -7.79
C LYS A 120 6.02 14.60 -7.17
N THR A 121 5.13 13.92 -6.44
CA THR A 121 4.01 14.55 -5.73
C THR A 121 4.57 15.43 -4.62
N LYS A 122 4.16 16.71 -4.62
CA LYS A 122 4.45 17.67 -3.56
C LYS A 122 3.86 17.16 -2.25
N LEU A 123 4.62 17.24 -1.16
CA LEU A 123 4.18 16.77 0.16
C LEU A 123 3.15 17.74 0.76
N SER A 124 2.18 17.17 1.49
CA SER A 124 1.39 17.87 2.49
C SER A 124 2.02 17.68 3.88
N SER A 125 1.41 18.21 4.95
CA SER A 125 1.96 18.14 6.30
C SER A 125 2.06 16.71 6.84
N ALA A 126 1.10 15.83 6.53
CA ALA A 126 1.19 14.39 6.80
C ALA A 126 2.35 13.73 6.04
N GLY A 127 2.54 14.08 4.76
CA GLY A 127 3.68 13.60 3.99
C GLY A 127 5.01 14.04 4.57
N LEU A 128 5.11 15.27 5.08
CA LEU A 128 6.28 15.76 5.80
C LEU A 128 6.53 14.96 7.09
N ILE A 129 5.51 14.72 7.91
CA ILE A 129 5.64 13.87 9.10
C ILE A 129 6.09 12.46 8.70
N TYR A 130 5.48 11.87 7.68
CA TYR A 130 5.86 10.55 7.21
C TYR A 130 7.30 10.54 6.68
N LYS A 131 7.74 11.59 5.97
CA LYS A 131 9.13 11.70 5.49
C LYS A 131 10.16 11.67 6.62
N HIS A 132 9.89 12.35 7.73
CA HIS A 132 10.84 12.47 8.85
C HIS A 132 10.71 11.37 9.90
N TYR A 133 9.50 10.85 10.11
CA TYR A 133 9.19 9.91 11.20
C TYR A 133 8.66 8.55 10.71
N GLY A 134 8.40 8.38 9.41
CA GLY A 134 7.80 7.14 8.89
C GLY A 134 8.68 5.91 9.10
N LEU A 135 10.01 6.03 8.99
CA LEU A 135 10.93 4.94 9.30
C LEU A 135 10.82 4.51 10.77
N GLU A 136 10.83 5.46 11.71
CA GLU A 136 10.65 5.21 13.14
C GLU A 136 9.31 4.51 13.43
N ILE A 137 8.21 5.04 12.88
CA ILE A 137 6.85 4.49 13.08
C ILE A 137 6.76 3.05 12.59
N ILE A 138 7.31 2.77 11.40
CA ILE A 138 7.31 1.43 10.81
C ILE A 138 8.20 0.49 11.64
N ALA A 139 9.41 0.92 11.98
CA ALA A 139 10.35 0.15 12.79
C ALA A 139 9.73 -0.28 14.13
N LYS A 140 9.03 0.64 14.81
CA LYS A 140 8.33 0.36 16.07
C LYS A 140 7.20 -0.65 15.91
N GLU A 141 6.37 -0.52 14.87
CA GLU A 141 5.27 -1.48 14.60
C GLU A 141 5.81 -2.88 14.27
N LEU A 142 6.96 -2.97 13.59
CA LEU A 142 7.62 -4.25 13.27
C LEU A 142 8.50 -4.80 14.41
N GLN A 143 8.84 -4.00 15.42
CA GLN A 143 9.84 -4.30 16.44
C GLN A 143 11.22 -4.62 15.81
N LEU A 144 11.63 -3.80 14.84
CA LEU A 144 12.91 -3.89 14.13
C LEU A 144 13.67 -2.56 14.24
N ASP A 145 14.94 -2.55 13.85
CA ASP A 145 15.72 -1.31 13.69
C ASP A 145 15.27 -0.51 12.46
N GLU A 146 15.34 0.83 12.52
CA GLU A 146 15.02 1.72 11.39
C GLU A 146 15.82 1.42 10.12
N GLY A 147 17.07 0.96 10.28
CA GLY A 147 17.95 0.58 9.18
C GLY A 147 17.64 -0.79 8.56
N HIS A 148 16.65 -1.53 9.06
CA HIS A 148 16.34 -2.86 8.56
C HIS A 148 15.78 -2.79 7.10
N PRO A 149 16.23 -3.65 6.17
CA PRO A 149 15.79 -3.61 4.77
C PRO A 149 14.27 -3.70 4.60
N ASP A 150 13.59 -4.48 5.43
CA ASP A 150 12.13 -4.59 5.40
C ASP A 150 11.43 -3.29 5.83
N VAL A 151 12.01 -2.55 6.79
CA VAL A 151 11.48 -1.24 7.20
C VAL A 151 11.57 -0.26 6.04
N HIS A 152 12.74 -0.18 5.38
CA HIS A 152 12.90 0.66 4.19
C HIS A 152 11.97 0.22 3.04
N ARG A 153 11.77 -1.08 2.83
CA ARG A 153 10.88 -1.59 1.79
C ARG A 153 9.42 -1.18 2.05
N LEU A 154 8.97 -1.30 3.30
CA LEU A 154 7.65 -0.86 3.73
C LEU A 154 7.50 0.66 3.66
N PHE A 155 8.55 1.41 4.00
CA PHE A 155 8.55 2.87 3.93
C PHE A 155 8.19 3.40 2.53
N LEU A 156 8.77 2.80 1.49
CA LEU A 156 8.43 3.13 0.11
C LEU A 156 7.06 2.60 -0.31
N ALA A 157 6.73 1.36 0.08
CA ALA A 157 5.48 0.72 -0.31
C ALA A 157 4.25 1.43 0.28
N ILE A 158 4.32 1.84 1.54
CA ILE A 158 3.24 2.56 2.23
C ILE A 158 3.11 3.98 1.69
N TYR A 159 4.21 4.64 1.34
CA TYR A 159 4.11 5.94 0.68
C TYR A 159 3.33 5.83 -0.64
N LYS A 160 3.76 4.91 -1.51
CA LYS A 160 3.14 4.66 -2.83
C LYS A 160 1.67 4.24 -2.75
N SER A 161 1.32 3.44 -1.75
CA SER A 161 -0.02 2.81 -1.66
C SER A 161 -1.01 3.58 -0.80
N PHE A 162 -0.53 4.52 0.02
CA PHE A 162 -1.36 5.20 1.01
C PHE A 162 -1.06 6.71 1.08
N MET A 163 0.18 7.10 1.42
CA MET A 163 0.49 8.51 1.71
C MET A 163 0.40 9.42 0.49
N GLU A 164 0.90 8.99 -0.66
CA GLU A 164 0.99 9.84 -1.85
C GLU A 164 -0.38 10.38 -2.31
N ALA A 165 -1.45 9.59 -2.11
CA ALA A 165 -2.81 10.04 -2.41
C ALA A 165 -3.31 11.12 -1.43
N ILE A 166 -2.87 11.09 -0.17
CA ILE A 166 -3.18 12.13 0.81
C ILE A 166 -2.47 13.43 0.41
N ASP A 167 -1.17 13.34 0.12
CA ASP A 167 -0.35 14.45 -0.35
C ASP A 167 -0.95 15.09 -1.62
N ALA A 168 -1.31 14.27 -2.61
CA ALA A 168 -1.87 14.75 -3.87
C ALA A 168 -3.22 15.46 -3.69
N VAL A 169 -4.14 14.86 -2.92
CA VAL A 169 -5.48 15.44 -2.70
C VAL A 169 -5.39 16.77 -1.99
N ASP A 170 -4.54 16.87 -0.97
CA ASP A 170 -4.39 18.07 -0.17
C ASP A 170 -3.73 19.23 -0.96
N ASN A 171 -2.76 18.90 -1.81
CA ASN A 171 -2.14 19.86 -2.73
C ASN A 171 -2.98 20.17 -3.99
N GLY A 172 -4.20 19.62 -4.11
CA GLY A 172 -5.08 19.84 -5.27
C GLY A 172 -4.55 19.26 -6.58
N ILE A 173 -3.76 18.19 -6.51
CA ILE A 173 -3.16 17.51 -7.65
C ILE A 173 -4.17 16.49 -8.22
N ASN A 174 -4.48 16.63 -9.51
CA ASN A 174 -5.33 15.67 -10.20
C ASN A 174 -4.61 14.33 -10.40
N GLN A 175 -5.35 13.22 -10.32
CA GLN A 175 -4.80 11.88 -10.54
C GLN A 175 -4.26 11.69 -11.98
N PHE A 176 -4.78 12.44 -12.94
CA PHE A 176 -4.38 12.40 -14.35
C PHE A 176 -4.25 13.81 -14.90
N ASP A 177 -3.23 14.06 -15.71
CA ASP A 177 -3.05 15.30 -16.48
C ASP A 177 -3.99 15.28 -17.70
N THR A 178 -5.26 15.61 -17.49
CA THR A 178 -6.30 15.61 -18.53
C THR A 178 -7.35 16.68 -18.31
N GLU A 179 -7.81 17.27 -19.40
CA GLU A 179 -8.94 18.22 -19.42
C GLU A 179 -10.31 17.51 -19.51
N GLN A 180 -10.32 16.18 -19.73
CA GLN A 180 -11.58 15.44 -19.80
C GLN A 180 -12.20 15.28 -18.41
N PRO A 181 -13.52 15.49 -18.26
CA PRO A 181 -14.19 15.25 -17.00
C PRO A 181 -14.13 13.77 -16.62
N PRO A 182 -14.06 13.42 -15.32
CA PRO A 182 -14.06 12.04 -14.88
C PRO A 182 -15.40 11.37 -15.24
N ARG A 183 -15.36 10.08 -15.59
CA ARG A 183 -16.56 9.30 -15.90
C ARG A 183 -17.53 9.18 -14.72
N TYR A 184 -17.01 9.29 -13.49
CA TYR A 184 -17.75 9.31 -12.25
C TYR A 184 -16.95 10.04 -11.17
N VAL A 185 -17.64 10.59 -10.17
CA VAL A 185 -17.01 11.21 -8.99
C VAL A 185 -16.90 10.16 -7.88
N ASN A 186 -15.71 10.01 -7.30
CA ASN A 186 -15.48 9.11 -6.18
C ASN A 186 -15.26 9.90 -4.89
N ASN A 187 -16.26 9.91 -4.00
CA ASN A 187 -16.18 10.56 -2.68
C ASN A 187 -16.05 9.53 -1.53
N THR A 188 -15.57 8.33 -1.83
CA THR A 188 -15.42 7.24 -0.85
C THR A 188 -14.01 7.16 -0.24
N HIS A 189 -13.04 7.90 -0.79
CA HIS A 189 -11.66 7.93 -0.29
C HIS A 189 -11.55 8.54 1.12
N LEU A 190 -10.42 8.27 1.77
CA LEU A 190 -10.16 8.68 3.15
C LEU A 190 -10.34 10.18 3.36
N SER A 191 -9.81 11.03 2.47
CA SER A 191 -9.96 12.49 2.62
C SER A 191 -11.42 12.97 2.58
N SER A 192 -12.26 12.37 1.74
CA SER A 192 -13.70 12.66 1.75
C SER A 192 -14.38 12.15 3.03
N ARG A 193 -13.95 10.99 3.56
CA ARG A 193 -14.50 10.43 4.81
C ARG A 193 -14.14 11.28 6.02
N VAL A 194 -12.90 11.77 6.09
CA VAL A 194 -12.46 12.73 7.11
C VAL A 194 -13.23 14.04 6.96
N GLY A 195 -13.35 14.57 5.75
CA GLY A 195 -14.09 15.81 5.49
C GLY A 195 -15.53 15.76 6.01
N ARG A 196 -16.20 14.61 5.92
CA ARG A 196 -17.56 14.39 6.46
C ARG A 196 -17.68 14.42 7.99
N LEU A 197 -16.55 14.41 8.71
CA LEU A 197 -16.56 14.53 10.17
C LEU A 197 -16.52 15.97 10.65
N ASN A 198 -16.23 16.94 9.77
CA ASN A 198 -16.38 18.36 10.08
C ASN A 198 -17.82 18.67 10.54
N LEU A 199 -17.96 19.73 11.32
CA LEU A 199 -19.27 20.23 11.71
C LEU A 199 -20.05 20.64 10.46
N ASP A 200 -21.32 20.27 10.40
CA ASP A 200 -22.21 20.70 9.34
C ASP A 200 -22.56 22.18 9.58
N TRP A 201 -22.76 22.94 8.51
CA TRP A 201 -23.15 24.34 8.60
C TRP A 201 -24.53 24.54 9.28
N MET A 202 -25.34 23.46 9.35
CA MET A 202 -26.62 23.41 10.07
C MET A 202 -26.49 23.02 11.54
N ASP A 203 -25.30 22.58 12.00
CA ASP A 203 -25.11 22.27 13.42
C ASP A 203 -25.25 23.54 14.25
N LEU A 204 -26.11 23.50 15.26
CA LEU A 204 -26.37 24.64 16.15
C LEU A 204 -25.16 24.98 17.03
N ASP A 205 -24.32 23.98 17.32
CA ASP A 205 -23.12 24.11 18.13
C ASP A 205 -21.87 24.09 17.24
N GLN A 206 -21.36 25.27 16.94
CA GLN A 206 -20.12 25.50 16.19
C GLN A 206 -18.95 25.84 17.15
N SER A 207 -19.01 25.39 18.40
CA SER A 207 -17.99 25.71 19.41
C SER A 207 -16.64 25.03 19.10
N PRO A 208 -15.51 25.64 19.52
CA PRO A 208 -14.19 25.03 19.42
C PRO A 208 -14.12 23.65 20.08
N GLU A 209 -14.85 23.44 21.18
CA GLU A 209 -14.94 22.15 21.86
C GLU A 209 -15.54 21.08 20.94
N LYS A 210 -16.65 21.40 20.28
CA LYS A 210 -17.32 20.47 19.35
C LYS A 210 -16.47 20.17 18.12
N GLU A 211 -15.81 21.18 17.59
CA GLU A 211 -14.87 21.06 16.48
C GLU A 211 -13.69 20.15 16.85
N ASN A 212 -13.14 20.29 18.06
CA ASN A 212 -12.05 19.46 18.55
C ASN A 212 -12.48 18.00 18.78
N GLU A 213 -13.69 17.75 19.29
CA GLU A 213 -14.25 16.38 19.36
C GLU A 213 -14.35 15.76 17.96
N ALA A 214 -14.82 16.52 16.98
CA ALA A 214 -14.90 16.08 15.59
C ALA A 214 -13.50 15.77 15.02
N PHE A 215 -12.52 16.62 15.29
CA PHE A 215 -11.14 16.41 14.89
C PHE A 215 -10.52 15.15 15.50
N GLN A 216 -10.77 14.87 16.79
CA GLN A 216 -10.28 13.62 17.40
C GLN A 216 -10.86 12.37 16.72
N ARG A 217 -12.12 12.42 16.26
CA ARG A 217 -12.71 11.32 15.46
C ARG A 217 -12.02 11.22 14.09
N ALA A 218 -11.68 12.35 13.46
CA ALA A 218 -10.94 12.36 12.20
C ALA A 218 -9.53 11.77 12.34
N MET A 219 -8.80 12.14 13.39
CA MET A 219 -7.50 11.54 13.73
C MET A 219 -7.62 10.02 13.92
N ALA A 220 -8.63 9.56 14.67
CA ALA A 220 -8.84 8.14 14.90
C ALA A 220 -9.18 7.38 13.60
N LEU A 221 -10.00 7.97 12.73
CA LEU A 221 -10.34 7.42 11.42
C LEU A 221 -9.11 7.30 10.52
N ALA A 222 -8.39 8.40 10.30
CA ALA A 222 -7.23 8.42 9.42
C ALA A 222 -6.09 7.55 9.96
N GLY A 223 -5.84 7.64 11.26
CA GLY A 223 -4.79 6.89 11.94
C GLY A 223 -5.01 5.38 11.98
N SER A 224 -6.25 4.94 12.22
CA SER A 224 -6.56 3.50 12.19
C SER A 224 -6.40 2.93 10.78
N GLU A 225 -6.82 3.66 9.75
CA GLU A 225 -6.65 3.22 8.35
C GLU A 225 -5.18 3.16 7.93
N PHE A 226 -4.36 4.11 8.38
CA PHE A 226 -2.91 4.08 8.19
C PHE A 226 -2.28 2.84 8.86
N LEU A 227 -2.61 2.58 10.12
CA LEU A 227 -2.08 1.41 10.84
C LEU A 227 -2.54 0.09 10.24
N ASP A 228 -3.79 0.00 9.77
CA ASP A 228 -4.30 -1.18 9.08
C ASP A 228 -3.56 -1.40 7.74
N SER A 229 -3.29 -0.33 6.98
CA SER A 229 -2.48 -0.39 5.77
C SER A 229 -1.05 -0.86 6.07
N LEU A 230 -0.38 -0.27 7.06
CA LEU A 230 0.96 -0.68 7.50
C LEU A 230 0.98 -2.16 7.91
N ARG A 231 0.04 -2.59 8.76
CA ARG A 231 -0.04 -3.98 9.24
C ARG A 231 -0.34 -4.97 8.12
N PHE A 232 -1.21 -4.60 7.17
CA PHE A 232 -1.43 -5.40 5.97
C PHE A 232 -0.14 -5.55 5.17
N HIS A 233 0.58 -4.45 4.96
CA HIS A 233 1.82 -4.49 4.19
C HIS A 233 2.90 -5.34 4.89
N ALA A 234 3.06 -5.19 6.20
CA ALA A 234 4.03 -5.94 6.98
C ALA A 234 3.69 -7.44 7.08
N LYS A 235 2.43 -7.78 7.37
CA LYS A 235 2.03 -9.16 7.70
C LYS A 235 1.60 -10.00 6.51
N SER A 236 1.17 -9.36 5.42
CA SER A 236 0.59 -10.05 4.26
C SER A 236 1.34 -9.75 2.96
N TRP A 237 1.50 -8.47 2.61
CA TRP A 237 2.13 -8.09 1.35
C TRP A 237 3.62 -8.42 1.32
N LEU A 238 4.40 -8.01 2.32
CA LEU A 238 5.86 -8.16 2.31
C LEU A 238 6.30 -9.64 2.24
N PRO A 239 5.76 -10.57 3.06
CA PRO A 239 6.11 -11.99 2.96
C PRO A 239 5.77 -12.61 1.59
N ALA A 240 4.71 -12.12 0.93
CA ALA A 240 4.28 -12.62 -0.38
C ALA A 240 5.34 -12.43 -1.47
N ARG A 241 6.25 -11.46 -1.33
CA ARG A 241 7.29 -11.19 -2.33
C ARG A 241 8.14 -12.41 -2.63
N SER A 242 8.57 -13.13 -1.59
CA SER A 242 9.42 -14.33 -1.73
C SER A 242 8.71 -15.42 -2.53
N ILE A 243 7.42 -15.64 -2.25
CA ILE A 243 6.57 -16.59 -2.95
C ILE A 243 6.47 -16.22 -4.43
N VAL A 244 6.16 -14.96 -4.74
CA VAL A 244 6.03 -14.50 -6.13
C VAL A 244 7.36 -14.62 -6.88
N LEU A 245 8.47 -14.27 -6.25
CA LEU A 245 9.81 -14.41 -6.83
C LEU A 245 10.13 -15.87 -7.18
N GLU A 246 9.88 -16.80 -6.25
CA GLU A 246 10.11 -18.23 -6.47
C GLU A 246 9.22 -18.78 -7.59
N CYS A 247 7.93 -18.44 -7.58
CA CYS A 247 6.98 -18.85 -8.61
C CYS A 247 7.34 -18.28 -10.00
N LEU A 248 7.78 -17.02 -10.03
CA LEU A 248 8.23 -16.36 -11.25
C LEU A 248 9.51 -17.00 -11.80
N ALA A 249 10.45 -17.37 -10.93
CA ALA A 249 11.66 -18.08 -11.35
C ALA A 249 11.36 -19.47 -11.93
N ALA A 250 10.41 -20.20 -11.34
CA ALA A 250 10.03 -21.57 -11.77
C ALA A 250 9.10 -21.61 -13.00
N ARG A 251 8.63 -20.46 -13.50
CA ARG A 251 7.59 -20.39 -14.55
C ARG A 251 7.89 -21.19 -15.82
N GLN A 252 9.16 -21.27 -16.23
CA GLN A 252 9.57 -21.97 -17.44
C GLN A 252 9.45 -23.49 -17.31
N ASP A 253 9.50 -24.03 -16.08
CA ASP A 253 9.27 -25.44 -15.81
C ASP A 253 7.78 -25.81 -15.93
N ILE A 254 6.88 -24.84 -15.74
CA ILE A 254 5.43 -24.99 -15.86
C ILE A 254 4.97 -24.87 -17.32
N ASP A 255 5.44 -23.82 -17.98
CA ASP A 255 5.15 -23.54 -19.38
C ASP A 255 6.40 -22.98 -20.07
N PRO A 256 6.93 -23.65 -21.10
CA PRO A 256 8.15 -23.22 -21.78
C PRO A 256 8.10 -21.82 -22.39
N SER A 257 6.92 -21.21 -22.62
CA SER A 257 6.85 -19.82 -23.08
C SER A 257 7.30 -18.83 -22.00
N GLY A 258 7.20 -19.21 -20.73
CA GLY A 258 7.45 -18.33 -19.60
C GLY A 258 6.36 -17.26 -19.37
N GLU A 259 5.23 -17.32 -20.09
CA GLU A 259 4.13 -16.34 -19.98
C GLU A 259 3.03 -16.76 -18.97
N ILE A 260 3.14 -17.95 -18.39
CA ILE A 260 2.22 -18.49 -17.38
C ILE A 260 2.98 -18.71 -16.08
N MET A 261 2.48 -18.13 -14.99
CA MET A 261 3.00 -18.35 -13.64
C MET A 261 1.97 -19.11 -12.81
N VAL A 262 2.42 -20.03 -11.96
CA VAL A 262 1.56 -20.73 -10.99
C VAL A 262 2.01 -20.32 -9.60
N LEU A 263 1.08 -19.84 -8.78
CA LEU A 263 1.33 -19.63 -7.36
C LEU A 263 1.13 -20.95 -6.61
N ASP A 264 2.11 -21.32 -5.79
CA ASP A 264 2.03 -22.49 -4.91
C ASP A 264 0.93 -22.34 -3.84
N ARG A 265 0.66 -21.09 -3.44
CA ARG A 265 -0.41 -20.68 -2.53
C ARG A 265 -0.89 -19.27 -2.87
N PHE A 266 -2.15 -18.98 -2.58
CA PHE A 266 -2.66 -17.63 -2.78
C PHE A 266 -1.99 -16.63 -1.82
N CYS A 267 -1.53 -15.51 -2.36
CA CYS A 267 -0.96 -14.37 -1.62
C CYS A 267 -1.19 -13.06 -2.38
N PRO A 268 -1.00 -11.87 -1.78
CA PRO A 268 -0.99 -10.61 -2.53
C PRO A 268 0.15 -10.57 -3.55
N TRP A 269 -0.13 -10.87 -4.82
CA TRP A 269 0.92 -11.15 -5.81
C TRP A 269 1.08 -10.08 -6.90
N LYS A 270 0.01 -9.34 -7.23
CA LYS A 270 -0.03 -8.47 -8.43
C LYS A 270 1.06 -7.41 -8.46
N LEU A 271 1.16 -6.60 -7.40
CA LEU A 271 2.14 -5.50 -7.35
C LEU A 271 3.58 -6.03 -7.37
N HIS A 272 3.85 -7.10 -6.61
CA HIS A 272 5.17 -7.75 -6.63
C HIS A 272 5.51 -8.26 -8.03
N LEU A 273 4.54 -8.83 -8.75
CA LEU A 273 4.80 -9.32 -10.09
C LEU A 273 5.20 -8.19 -11.04
N PHE A 274 4.50 -7.05 -11.02
CA PHE A 274 4.88 -5.90 -11.84
C PHE A 274 6.31 -5.41 -11.53
N GLU A 275 6.67 -5.32 -10.25
CA GLU A 275 7.99 -4.85 -9.84
C GLU A 275 9.09 -5.87 -10.19
N LEU A 276 8.84 -7.15 -9.95
CA LEU A 276 9.79 -8.23 -10.26
C LEU A 276 10.00 -8.42 -11.76
N GLU A 277 8.97 -8.19 -12.59
CA GLU A 277 9.11 -8.23 -14.04
C GLU A 277 10.12 -7.19 -14.55
N GLU A 278 10.09 -5.99 -13.99
CA GLU A 278 11.06 -4.92 -14.29
C GLU A 278 12.44 -5.26 -13.73
N GLU A 279 12.54 -5.58 -12.43
CA GLU A 279 13.80 -5.89 -11.76
C GLU A 279 14.57 -7.06 -12.40
N MET A 280 13.86 -8.09 -12.83
CA MET A 280 14.44 -9.30 -13.43
C MET A 280 14.51 -9.22 -14.97
N ASN A 281 14.10 -8.11 -15.59
CA ASN A 281 14.03 -7.93 -17.04
C ASN A 281 13.30 -9.10 -17.73
N ILE A 282 12.11 -9.43 -17.24
CA ILE A 282 11.32 -10.55 -17.74
C ILE A 282 10.78 -10.23 -19.14
N ASP A 283 11.15 -11.05 -20.11
CA ASP A 283 10.62 -11.06 -21.47
C ASP A 283 10.51 -12.51 -21.98
N PRO A 284 9.34 -12.97 -22.46
CA PRO A 284 8.05 -12.26 -22.49
C PRO A 284 7.43 -12.08 -21.09
N LEU A 285 6.62 -11.04 -20.93
CA LEU A 285 5.86 -10.75 -19.70
C LEU A 285 4.81 -11.82 -19.38
N ILE A 286 4.48 -11.97 -18.10
CA ILE A 286 3.43 -12.89 -17.65
C ILE A 286 2.07 -12.41 -18.16
N LYS A 287 1.33 -13.31 -18.80
CA LYS A 287 -0.04 -13.06 -19.27
C LYS A 287 -1.08 -13.68 -18.35
N TYR A 288 -0.77 -14.83 -17.75
CA TYR A 288 -1.70 -15.55 -16.86
C TYR A 288 -1.03 -15.99 -15.56
N VAL A 289 -1.76 -15.83 -14.46
CA VAL A 289 -1.39 -16.37 -13.15
C VAL A 289 -2.44 -17.37 -12.69
N LEU A 290 -1.98 -18.56 -12.33
CA LEU A 290 -2.82 -19.64 -11.83
C LEU A 290 -2.65 -19.77 -10.32
N TYR A 291 -3.74 -20.03 -9.61
CA TYR A 291 -3.71 -20.32 -8.17
C TYR A 291 -4.96 -21.08 -7.76
N GLN A 292 -4.85 -21.86 -6.70
CA GLN A 292 -6.01 -22.51 -6.11
C GLN A 292 -6.78 -21.52 -5.22
N ASP A 293 -8.09 -21.48 -5.38
CA ASP A 293 -9.02 -20.91 -4.40
C ASP A 293 -9.14 -21.90 -3.25
N ASP A 294 -8.51 -21.60 -2.13
CA ASP A 294 -8.46 -22.49 -0.98
C ASP A 294 -9.84 -22.81 -0.38
N ARG A 295 -10.84 -21.95 -0.58
CA ARG A 295 -12.20 -22.14 -0.05
C ARG A 295 -13.02 -23.04 -0.97
N ALA A 296 -12.99 -22.77 -2.27
CA ALA A 296 -13.75 -23.54 -3.26
C ALA A 296 -13.03 -24.82 -3.73
N LYS A 297 -11.73 -24.95 -3.43
CA LYS A 297 -10.81 -25.98 -3.95
C LYS A 297 -10.75 -26.05 -5.48
N GLN A 298 -11.13 -24.95 -6.14
CA GLN A 298 -11.07 -24.76 -7.59
C GLN A 298 -9.82 -23.97 -7.97
N TRP A 299 -9.39 -24.07 -9.22
CA TRP A 299 -8.28 -23.32 -9.76
C TRP A 299 -8.75 -22.09 -10.53
N ARG A 300 -8.06 -20.96 -10.31
CA ARG A 300 -8.28 -19.71 -11.03
C ARG A 300 -7.26 -19.58 -12.15
N VAL A 301 -7.71 -19.00 -13.26
CA VAL A 301 -6.87 -18.51 -14.36
C VAL A 301 -7.09 -17.01 -14.42
N GLN A 302 -6.13 -16.20 -13.97
CA GLN A 302 -6.27 -14.75 -13.94
C GLN A 302 -5.35 -14.09 -14.96
N ALA A 303 -5.91 -13.29 -15.85
CA ALA A 303 -5.16 -12.50 -16.81
C ALA A 303 -4.50 -11.30 -16.12
N MET A 304 -3.25 -11.05 -16.47
CA MET A 304 -2.51 -9.90 -15.96
C MET A 304 -2.95 -8.60 -16.61
N ALA A 305 -3.07 -7.54 -15.80
CA ALA A 305 -3.37 -6.20 -16.30
C ALA A 305 -2.16 -5.59 -17.02
N VAL A 306 -2.41 -4.66 -17.94
CA VAL A 306 -1.34 -3.90 -18.63
C VAL A 306 -0.57 -2.99 -17.67
N SER A 307 -1.23 -2.46 -16.65
CA SER A 307 -0.65 -1.68 -15.55
C SER A 307 -1.48 -1.85 -14.28
N PRO A 308 -0.93 -1.55 -13.08
CA PRO A 308 -1.64 -1.73 -11.81
C PRO A 308 -2.97 -0.98 -11.67
N ASP A 309 -3.10 0.16 -12.35
CA ASP A 309 -4.23 1.09 -12.32
C ASP A 309 -5.28 0.84 -13.44
N LYS A 310 -5.03 -0.12 -14.34
CA LYS A 310 -5.90 -0.41 -15.49
C LYS A 310 -6.60 -1.76 -15.36
N PHE A 311 -7.83 -1.81 -15.84
CA PHE A 311 -8.60 -3.07 -15.94
C PHE A 311 -8.29 -3.87 -17.21
N GLU A 312 -7.64 -3.26 -18.19
CA GLU A 312 -7.26 -3.90 -19.44
C GLU A 312 -6.22 -5.00 -19.18
N SER A 313 -6.50 -6.20 -19.67
CA SER A 313 -5.60 -7.35 -19.54
C SER A 313 -4.59 -7.36 -20.69
N ARG A 314 -3.31 -7.70 -20.40
CA ARG A 314 -2.26 -7.96 -21.40
C ARG A 314 -2.71 -8.96 -22.45
N LYS A 315 -3.42 -10.01 -21.99
CA LYS A 315 -4.12 -10.95 -22.86
C LYS A 315 -5.37 -11.49 -22.13
N PRO A 316 -6.56 -10.91 -22.36
CA PRO A 316 -7.78 -11.44 -21.76
C PRO A 316 -8.05 -12.87 -22.28
N LEU A 317 -8.77 -13.67 -21.50
CA LEU A 317 -9.22 -14.99 -21.92
C LEU A 317 -10.04 -14.91 -23.23
N PRO A 318 -10.04 -15.94 -24.09
CA PRO A 318 -10.65 -15.93 -25.42
C PRO A 318 -12.09 -15.44 -25.42
N SER A 319 -12.44 -14.57 -26.38
CA SER A 319 -13.79 -14.02 -26.48
C SER A 319 -14.91 -15.07 -26.60
N PRO A 320 -14.74 -16.22 -27.30
CA PRO A 320 -15.79 -17.25 -27.36
C PRO A 320 -16.12 -17.86 -26.00
N TRP A 321 -15.20 -17.80 -25.03
CA TRP A 321 -15.38 -18.39 -23.71
C TRP A 321 -16.03 -17.44 -22.70
N ARG A 322 -16.03 -16.13 -22.97
CA ARG A 322 -16.41 -15.12 -21.99
C ARG A 322 -17.89 -15.17 -21.67
N GLY A 323 -18.21 -15.16 -20.37
CA GLY A 323 -19.59 -15.27 -19.89
C GLY A 323 -20.13 -16.70 -19.84
N LEU A 324 -19.44 -17.68 -20.44
CA LEU A 324 -19.82 -19.09 -20.37
C LEU A 324 -19.43 -19.70 -19.03
N ARG A 325 -20.16 -20.76 -18.65
CA ARG A 325 -20.00 -21.47 -17.38
C ARG A 325 -20.10 -22.98 -17.57
N ASP A 326 -19.53 -23.72 -16.62
CA ASP A 326 -19.73 -25.16 -16.44
C ASP A 326 -19.59 -25.98 -17.75
N ASP A 327 -20.58 -26.82 -18.08
CA ASP A 327 -20.53 -27.72 -19.23
C ASP A 327 -20.52 -26.99 -20.58
N GLU A 328 -21.20 -25.85 -20.68
CA GLU A 328 -21.22 -25.03 -21.89
C GLU A 328 -19.82 -24.49 -22.20
N LEU A 329 -19.14 -23.95 -21.18
CA LEU A 329 -17.75 -23.52 -21.30
C LEU A 329 -16.82 -24.70 -21.58
N SER A 330 -17.02 -25.84 -20.90
CA SER A 330 -16.18 -27.02 -21.10
C SER A 330 -16.27 -27.54 -22.53
N LYS A 331 -17.48 -27.51 -23.12
CA LYS A 331 -17.72 -27.89 -24.52
C LYS A 331 -17.09 -26.91 -25.49
N GLU A 332 -17.27 -25.61 -25.29
CA GLU A 332 -16.73 -24.56 -26.16
C GLU A 332 -15.20 -24.50 -26.10
N ALA A 333 -14.61 -24.65 -24.92
CA ALA A 333 -13.16 -24.66 -24.74
C ALA A 333 -12.51 -25.99 -25.16
N GLY A 334 -13.28 -27.07 -25.26
CA GLY A 334 -12.75 -28.43 -25.40
C GLY A 334 -11.92 -28.88 -24.20
N ILE A 335 -12.15 -28.28 -23.02
CA ILE A 335 -11.41 -28.53 -21.78
C ILE A 335 -12.41 -28.92 -20.68
N PRO A 336 -12.31 -30.10 -20.08
CA PRO A 336 -13.26 -30.54 -19.06
C PRO A 336 -13.12 -29.74 -17.76
N GLY A 337 -14.20 -29.72 -16.98
CA GLY A 337 -14.21 -29.17 -15.61
C GLY A 337 -14.08 -27.65 -15.56
N CYS A 338 -14.39 -26.93 -16.63
CA CYS A 338 -14.44 -25.47 -16.59
C CYS A 338 -15.56 -25.00 -15.66
N VAL A 339 -15.35 -23.92 -14.92
CA VAL A 339 -16.32 -23.39 -13.94
C VAL A 339 -16.97 -22.12 -14.48
N PHE A 340 -16.17 -21.13 -14.86
CA PHE A 340 -16.66 -19.90 -15.48
C PHE A 340 -15.52 -19.11 -16.14
N ILE A 341 -15.88 -18.18 -17.02
CA ILE A 341 -15.03 -17.05 -17.42
C ILE A 341 -15.81 -15.74 -17.29
N HIS A 342 -15.23 -14.74 -16.64
CA HIS A 342 -15.82 -13.41 -16.53
C HIS A 342 -16.02 -12.79 -17.92
N MET A 343 -17.09 -11.99 -18.11
CA MET A 343 -17.44 -11.42 -19.42
C MET A 343 -16.32 -10.58 -20.07
N SER A 344 -15.48 -9.91 -19.28
CA SER A 344 -14.32 -9.18 -19.83
C SER A 344 -13.09 -10.06 -20.08
N GLY A 345 -13.09 -11.32 -19.64
CA GLY A 345 -11.99 -12.26 -19.82
C GLY A 345 -10.83 -12.09 -18.83
N PHE A 346 -10.95 -11.24 -17.81
CA PHE A 346 -9.85 -11.01 -16.85
C PHE A 346 -9.60 -12.20 -15.91
N ILE A 347 -10.61 -13.05 -15.69
CA ILE A 347 -10.49 -14.22 -14.81
C ILE A 347 -11.43 -15.33 -15.28
N GLY A 348 -10.99 -16.56 -15.06
CA GLY A 348 -11.82 -17.76 -15.16
C GLY A 348 -11.42 -18.78 -14.11
N GLY A 349 -12.02 -19.97 -14.19
CA GLY A 349 -11.63 -21.07 -13.34
C GLY A 349 -11.95 -22.44 -13.91
N ASN A 350 -11.25 -23.43 -13.35
CA ASN A 350 -11.42 -24.85 -13.62
C ASN A 350 -11.42 -25.62 -12.29
N GLN A 351 -12.01 -26.81 -12.26
CA GLN A 351 -12.01 -27.67 -11.08
C GLN A 351 -10.61 -28.23 -10.77
N SER A 352 -9.75 -28.36 -11.78
CA SER A 352 -8.42 -28.98 -11.66
C SER A 352 -7.29 -28.03 -12.04
N TYR A 353 -6.08 -28.33 -11.56
CA TYR A 353 -4.86 -27.63 -11.94
C TYR A 353 -4.59 -27.81 -13.45
N GLU A 354 -4.69 -29.06 -13.90
CA GLU A 354 -4.41 -29.46 -15.28
C GLU A 354 -5.36 -28.76 -16.24
N GLY A 355 -6.64 -28.65 -15.89
CA GLY A 355 -7.64 -27.93 -16.67
C GLY A 355 -7.39 -26.43 -16.68
N ALA A 356 -7.03 -25.81 -15.56
CA ALA A 356 -6.67 -24.38 -15.52
C ALA A 356 -5.42 -24.08 -16.36
N LEU A 357 -4.41 -24.94 -16.30
CA LEU A 357 -3.20 -24.83 -17.13
C LEU A 357 -3.51 -25.03 -18.61
N ALA A 358 -4.37 -26.00 -18.95
CA ALA A 358 -4.84 -26.19 -20.33
C ALA A 358 -5.58 -24.95 -20.85
N MET A 359 -6.44 -24.34 -20.02
CA MET A 359 -7.15 -23.11 -20.38
C MET A 359 -6.18 -21.97 -20.66
N ALA A 360 -5.19 -21.74 -19.78
CA ALA A 360 -4.18 -20.71 -20.00
C ALA A 360 -3.33 -20.97 -21.27
N LYS A 361 -2.89 -22.21 -21.49
CA LYS A 361 -2.10 -22.59 -22.69
C LYS A 361 -2.89 -22.44 -23.99
N ALA A 362 -4.17 -22.81 -23.98
CA ALA A 362 -5.05 -22.62 -25.14
C ALA A 362 -5.35 -21.13 -25.35
N ALA A 363 -5.61 -20.39 -24.27
CA ALA A 363 -5.81 -18.95 -24.30
C ALA A 363 -4.60 -18.21 -24.89
N LEU A 364 -3.35 -18.65 -24.64
CA LEU A 364 -2.15 -18.06 -25.25
C LEU A 364 -2.17 -18.08 -26.80
N LYS A 365 -2.77 -19.13 -27.39
CA LYS A 365 -2.75 -19.40 -28.84
C LYS A 365 -3.97 -18.84 -29.59
N LEU A 366 -5.10 -18.73 -28.92
CA LEU A 366 -6.34 -18.11 -29.40
C LEU A 366 -6.26 -16.58 -29.26
#